data_AF-A0AB34GM55-F1
#
_entry.id   AF-A0AB34GM55-F1
#
_cell.length_a   1.000
_cell.length_b   1.000
_cell.length_c   1.000
_cell.angle_alpha   90.00
_cell.angle_beta   90.00
_cell.angle_gamma   90.00
#
_symmetry.space_group_name_H-M   'P 1'
#
loop_
_entity.id
_entity.type
_entity.pdbx_description
1 polymer ?
#
loop_
_entity_poly.entity_id
_entity_poly.type
_entity_poly.pdbx_seq_one_letter_code
_entity_poly.pdbx_strand_id
1 'polypeptide(L)'
;MCIGLSYNTTAFPNIWVGMATQEEVVEVLRGYKVLQGEIRRNPQEGEGTGGAGCLRAGLLLPQSLTSLPCYQNFRRLLCGLLVPHCTPLGSVLPPCRSVCQEAERQCQSGLALLGTPWPFNCNRLPEAAGLEACAQP
;
A
#
# COMPACT_ATOMS: atom_id res chain seq x y z
N MET A 1 -2.45 9.76 -0.97
CA MET A 1 -1.85 8.61 -0.29
C MET A 1 -0.45 8.96 0.19
N CYS A 2 0.46 9.46 -0.65
CA CYS A 2 1.87 9.70 -0.28
C CYS A 2 2.21 11.14 0.16
N ILE A 3 1.29 11.82 0.86
CA ILE A 3 1.54 13.16 1.43
C ILE A 3 1.94 13.04 2.91
N GLY A 4 2.85 13.87 3.41
CA GLY A 4 3.30 13.82 4.81
C GLY A 4 4.20 12.64 5.14
N LEU A 5 5.03 12.23 4.18
CA LEU A 5 6.19 11.36 4.42
C LEU A 5 7.32 12.17 5.07
N SER A 6 8.39 11.50 5.49
CA SER A 6 9.61 12.15 5.98
C SER A 6 10.32 13.02 4.93
N TYR A 7 9.96 12.88 3.66
CA TYR A 7 10.46 13.66 2.53
C TYR A 7 9.32 14.19 1.65
N ASN A 8 9.63 15.18 0.81
CA ASN A 8 8.68 15.84 -0.09
C ASN A 8 9.14 15.86 -1.56
N THR A 9 10.31 15.32 -1.88
CA THR A 9 10.91 15.28 -3.23
C THR A 9 11.03 13.83 -3.73
N THR A 10 10.68 13.63 -5.00
CA THR A 10 10.82 12.37 -5.75
C THR A 10 11.38 12.69 -7.15
N ALA A 11 11.91 11.68 -7.84
CA ALA A 11 12.40 11.81 -9.22
C ALA A 11 11.83 10.71 -10.11
N PHE A 12 11.81 10.98 -11.42
CA PHE A 12 11.46 10.03 -12.47
C PHE A 12 12.61 9.91 -13.48
N PRO A 13 12.82 8.73 -14.09
CA PRO A 13 12.01 7.50 -13.97
C PRO A 13 12.19 6.81 -12.61
N ASN A 14 11.14 6.15 -12.13
CA ASN A 14 11.23 5.31 -10.95
C ASN A 14 11.82 3.94 -11.34
N ILE A 15 13.15 3.91 -11.36
CA ILE A 15 13.93 2.74 -11.79
C ILE A 15 13.70 1.49 -10.95
N TRP A 16 13.30 1.65 -9.68
CA TRP A 16 13.16 0.54 -8.73
C TRP A 16 11.98 -0.37 -9.04
N VAL A 17 10.91 0.21 -9.61
CA VAL A 17 9.70 -0.50 -10.02
C VAL A 17 9.48 -0.45 -11.53
N GLY A 18 10.46 0.06 -12.30
CA GLY A 18 10.43 0.10 -13.76
C GLY A 18 9.36 1.03 -14.33
N MET A 19 9.05 2.15 -13.66
CA MET A 19 8.04 3.11 -14.12
C MET A 19 8.69 4.33 -14.74
N ALA A 20 8.28 4.67 -15.96
CA ALA A 20 8.88 5.76 -16.71
C ALA A 20 8.28 7.12 -16.34
N THR A 21 7.00 7.15 -15.98
CA THR A 21 6.23 8.39 -15.81
C THR A 21 5.50 8.43 -14.47
N GLN A 22 5.09 9.64 -14.08
CA GLN A 22 4.30 9.84 -12.87
C GLN A 22 2.88 9.32 -13.02
N GLU A 23 2.35 9.29 -14.24
CA GLU A 23 1.01 8.78 -14.57
C GLU A 23 0.88 7.29 -14.24
N GLU A 24 1.90 6.47 -14.57
CA GLU A 24 1.95 5.04 -14.23
C GLU A 24 1.88 4.82 -12.71
N VAL A 25 2.63 5.62 -11.94
CA VAL A 25 2.59 5.60 -10.47
C VAL A 25 1.20 5.96 -9.95
N VAL A 26 0.57 6.99 -10.52
CA VAL A 26 -0.78 7.43 -10.12
C VAL A 26 -1.82 6.34 -10.40
N GLU A 27 -1.69 5.59 -11.49
CA GLU A 27 -2.58 4.48 -11.82
C GLU A 27 -2.46 3.33 -10.80
N VAL A 28 -1.23 2.92 -10.45
CA VAL A 28 -1.02 1.89 -9.42
C VAL A 28 -1.55 2.36 -8.06
N LEU A 29 -1.28 3.59 -7.66
CA LEU A 29 -1.82 4.17 -6.43
C LEU A 29 -3.36 4.23 -6.46
N ARG A 30 -3.98 4.42 -7.62
CA ARG A 30 -5.44 4.38 -7.78
C ARG A 30 -5.98 2.98 -7.50
N GLY A 31 -5.32 1.92 -7.97
CA GLY A 31 -5.72 0.54 -7.66
C GLY A 31 -5.77 0.27 -6.15
N TYR A 32 -4.74 0.70 -5.42
CA TYR A 32 -4.74 0.60 -3.95
C TYR A 32 -5.77 1.51 -3.28
N LYS A 33 -6.12 2.67 -3.87
CA LYS A 33 -7.24 3.50 -3.41
C LYS A 33 -8.61 2.86 -3.69
N VAL A 34 -8.76 2.07 -4.75
CA VAL A 34 -10.00 1.33 -5.02
C VAL A 34 -10.22 0.29 -3.92
N LEU A 35 -9.18 -0.41 -3.48
CA LEU A 35 -9.22 -1.25 -2.26
C LEU A 35 -9.51 -0.46 -0.97
N GLN A 36 -9.41 0.88 -0.99
CA GLN A 36 -9.90 1.74 0.10
C GLN A 36 -11.41 2.02 -0.01
N GLY A 37 -11.95 2.05 -1.22
CA GLY A 37 -13.33 2.44 -1.52
C GLY A 37 -14.32 1.29 -1.75
N GLU A 38 -13.86 0.08 -2.11
CA GLU A 38 -14.72 -1.07 -2.37
C GLU A 38 -15.06 -1.86 -1.10
N ILE A 39 -15.93 -1.28 -0.27
CA ILE A 39 -17.24 -1.90 0.02
C ILE A 39 -18.27 -0.76 0.05
N ARG A 40 -18.58 -0.20 -1.12
CA ARG A 40 -19.91 0.38 -1.30
C ARG A 40 -20.83 -0.73 -1.78
N ARG A 41 -21.20 -1.65 -0.88
CA ARG A 41 -22.31 -2.58 -1.15
C ARG A 41 -23.53 -1.73 -1.43
N ASN A 42 -24.01 -1.76 -2.67
CA ASN A 42 -25.38 -1.36 -2.97
C ASN A 42 -26.29 -2.35 -2.23
N PRO A 43 -27.16 -1.94 -1.29
CA PRO A 43 -28.21 -2.82 -0.81
C PRO A 43 -29.33 -2.85 -1.85
N GLN A 44 -29.83 -4.06 -2.15
CA GLN A 44 -31.01 -4.37 -2.97
C GLN A 44 -30.78 -4.26 -4.49
N GLU A 45 -31.22 -5.21 -5.32
CA GLU A 45 -32.43 -6.04 -5.23
C GLU A 45 -32.13 -7.55 -5.30
N GLY A 46 -32.64 -8.28 -4.30
CA GLY A 46 -32.86 -9.72 -4.38
C GLY A 46 -34.36 -9.95 -4.27
N GLU A 47 -34.96 -10.38 -5.37
CA GLU A 47 -36.31 -10.96 -5.39
C GLU A 47 -36.25 -12.33 -4.70
N GLY A 48 -37.00 -12.53 -3.62
CA GLY A 48 -36.94 -13.78 -2.85
C GLY A 48 -37.76 -13.76 -1.57
N THR A 49 -38.95 -14.32 -1.65
CA THR A 49 -39.97 -14.58 -0.62
C THR A 49 -39.46 -15.10 0.73
N GLY A 50 -39.93 -14.49 1.82
CA GLY A 50 -40.35 -15.15 3.06
C GLY A 50 -39.32 -15.97 3.84
N GLY A 51 -38.62 -15.35 4.79
CA GLY A 51 -37.93 -16.05 5.88
C GLY A 51 -37.13 -15.12 6.77
N ALA A 52 -37.48 -15.03 8.06
CA ALA A 52 -36.67 -14.34 9.06
C ALA A 52 -35.40 -15.17 9.35
N GLY A 53 -34.32 -14.90 8.62
CA GLY A 53 -33.01 -15.51 8.82
C GLY A 53 -32.11 -14.64 9.69
N CYS A 54 -31.49 -15.21 10.73
CA CYS A 54 -30.43 -14.55 11.48
C CYS A 54 -29.18 -14.39 10.60
N LEU A 55 -28.76 -13.15 10.34
CA LEU A 55 -27.46 -12.86 9.73
C LEU A 55 -26.37 -12.95 10.79
N ARG A 56 -25.26 -13.64 10.47
CA ARG A 56 -24.11 -13.79 11.36
C ARG A 56 -23.51 -12.40 11.66
N ALA A 57 -23.51 -11.99 12.93
CA ALA A 57 -23.06 -10.66 13.39
C ALA A 57 -21.56 -10.34 13.15
N GLY A 58 -20.79 -11.25 12.54
CA GLY A 58 -19.33 -11.15 12.37
C GLY A 58 -18.82 -10.66 11.01
N LEU A 59 -19.69 -10.16 10.11
CA LEU A 59 -19.34 -9.82 8.72
C LEU A 59 -19.38 -8.31 8.40
N LEU A 60 -19.31 -7.45 9.42
CA LEU A 60 -19.33 -5.99 9.26
C LEU A 60 -18.00 -5.31 9.59
N LEU A 61 -16.89 -6.06 9.64
CA LEU A 61 -15.58 -5.42 9.63
C LEU A 61 -15.40 -4.72 8.26
N PRO A 62 -15.11 -3.41 8.23
CA PRO A 62 -14.91 -2.70 6.98
C PRO A 62 -13.72 -3.31 6.25
N GLN A 63 -13.94 -3.93 5.08
CA GLN A 63 -12.88 -4.53 4.25
C GLN A 63 -12.18 -3.46 3.41
N SER A 64 -11.78 -2.36 4.04
CA SER A 64 -11.05 -1.28 3.38
C SER A 64 -9.58 -1.37 3.76
N LEU A 65 -8.68 -1.15 2.81
CA LEU A 65 -7.25 -1.12 3.08
C LEU A 65 -6.87 -0.13 4.22
N THR A 66 -7.61 0.98 4.38
CA THR A 66 -7.35 1.99 5.43
C THR A 66 -7.84 1.60 6.82
N SER A 67 -8.74 0.63 6.94
CA SER A 67 -9.23 0.16 8.24
C SER A 67 -8.28 -0.85 8.90
N LEU A 68 -7.35 -1.42 8.12
CA LEU A 68 -6.35 -2.33 8.64
C LEU A 68 -5.42 -1.59 9.60
N PRO A 69 -5.18 -2.11 10.83
CA PRO A 69 -4.28 -1.46 11.80
C PRO A 69 -2.85 -1.31 11.26
N CYS A 70 -2.46 -2.18 10.33
CA CYS A 70 -1.16 -2.19 9.69
C CYS A 70 -1.03 -1.17 8.54
N TYR A 71 -2.12 -0.51 8.11
CA TYR A 71 -2.18 0.33 6.90
C TYR A 71 -1.05 1.34 6.81
N GLN A 72 -0.65 1.95 7.93
CA GLN A 72 0.40 2.95 7.92
C GLN A 72 1.79 2.37 7.58
N ASN A 73 2.07 1.11 7.92
CA ASN A 73 3.29 0.42 7.47
C ASN A 73 3.24 0.13 5.97
N PHE A 74 2.11 -0.40 5.49
CA PHE A 74 1.92 -0.67 4.08
C PHE A 74 2.00 0.59 3.22
N ARG A 75 1.35 1.66 3.67
CA ARG A 75 1.37 2.98 3.02
C ARG A 75 2.80 3.50 2.89
N ARG A 76 3.63 3.39 3.94
CA ARG A 76 5.04 3.80 3.89
C ARG A 76 5.83 3.00 2.87
N LEU A 77 5.69 1.67 2.87
CA LEU A 77 6.36 0.82 1.88
C LEU A 77 5.92 1.18 0.45
N LEU A 78 4.61 1.22 0.20
CA LEU A 78 4.04 1.48 -1.11
C LEU A 78 4.49 2.85 -1.65
N CYS A 79 4.46 3.88 -0.80
CA CYS A 79 4.94 5.20 -1.18
C CYS A 79 6.45 5.24 -1.38
N GLY A 80 7.25 4.60 -0.52
CA GLY A 80 8.70 4.52 -0.71
C GLY A 80 9.08 3.85 -2.03
N LEU A 81 8.35 2.81 -2.44
CA LEU A 81 8.57 2.12 -3.71
C LEU A 81 8.13 2.95 -4.92
N LEU A 82 7.00 3.65 -4.85
CA LEU A 82 6.38 4.33 -6.00
C LEU A 82 6.81 5.79 -6.16
N VAL A 83 7.14 6.47 -5.06
CA VAL A 83 7.64 7.84 -5.02
C VAL A 83 8.92 7.91 -4.17
N PRO A 84 10.03 7.29 -4.62
CA PRO A 84 11.26 7.18 -3.83
C PRO A 84 11.85 8.55 -3.47
N HIS A 85 12.61 8.60 -2.37
CA HIS A 85 13.19 9.86 -1.92
C HIS A 85 14.26 10.36 -2.90
N CYS A 86 14.10 11.58 -3.40
CA CYS A 86 15.14 12.29 -4.15
C CYS A 86 15.89 13.22 -3.21
N THR A 87 17.18 12.96 -2.97
CA THR A 87 18.03 13.78 -2.09
C THR A 87 18.39 15.10 -2.78
N PRO A 88 18.80 16.15 -2.04
CA PRO A 88 19.25 17.40 -2.63
C PRO A 88 20.45 17.26 -3.59
N LEU A 89 21.20 16.15 -3.47
CA LEU A 89 22.33 15.81 -4.35
C LEU A 89 21.88 15.11 -5.64
N GLY A 90 20.59 14.82 -5.79
CA GLY A 90 20.00 14.14 -6.96
C GLY A 90 20.00 12.61 -6.87
N SER A 91 20.40 12.03 -5.73
CA SER A 91 20.35 10.59 -5.51
C SER A 91 18.92 10.13 -5.23
N VAL A 92 18.51 8.98 -5.78
CA VAL A 92 17.16 8.42 -5.62
C VAL A 92 17.22 7.18 -4.73
N LEU A 93 16.70 7.32 -3.51
CA LEU A 93 16.79 6.30 -2.48
C LEU A 93 15.52 5.43 -2.43
N PRO A 94 15.64 4.09 -2.55
CA PRO A 94 14.54 3.18 -2.30
C PRO A 94 14.20 3.13 -0.80
N PRO A 95 13.06 2.55 -0.39
CA PRO A 95 12.80 2.30 1.01
C PRO A 95 13.81 1.27 1.56
N CYS A 96 14.21 1.45 2.82
CA CYS A 96 15.06 0.46 3.49
C CYS A 96 14.35 -0.90 3.61
N ARG A 97 15.13 -1.97 3.62
CA ARG A 97 14.64 -3.35 3.79
C ARG A 97 13.74 -3.51 5.01
N SER A 98 14.11 -2.87 6.13
CA SER A 98 13.33 -2.89 7.36
C SER A 98 11.92 -2.31 7.22
N VAL A 99 11.73 -1.29 6.37
CA VAL A 99 10.41 -0.73 6.07
C VAL A 99 9.54 -1.78 5.38
N CYS A 100 10.12 -2.53 4.43
CA CYS A 100 9.41 -3.59 3.72
C CYS A 100 9.08 -4.77 4.62
N GLN A 101 10.05 -5.26 5.38
CA GLN A 101 9.87 -6.39 6.29
C GLN A 101 8.81 -6.09 7.35
N GLU A 102 8.80 -4.87 7.88
CA GLU A 102 7.80 -4.47 8.86
C GLU A 102 6.40 -4.38 8.26
N ALA A 103 6.27 -3.86 7.03
CA ALA A 103 5.01 -3.85 6.32
C ALA A 103 4.53 -5.27 5.96
N GLU A 104 5.44 -6.17 5.54
CA GLU A 104 5.13 -7.56 5.24
C GLU A 104 4.59 -8.26 6.49
N ARG A 105 5.37 -8.22 7.58
CA ARG A 105 5.04 -8.83 8.87
C ARG A 105 3.68 -8.38 9.40
N GLN A 106 3.33 -7.10 9.23
CA GLN A 106 2.08 -6.56 9.77
C GLN A 106 0.88 -6.65 8.81
N CYS A 107 1.08 -6.55 7.50
CA CYS A 107 -0.02 -6.40 6.53
C CYS A 107 -0.24 -7.56 5.59
N GLN A 108 0.69 -8.51 5.44
CA GLN A 108 0.54 -9.61 4.49
C GLN A 108 -0.78 -10.37 4.70
N SER A 109 -1.11 -10.73 5.94
CA SER A 109 -2.35 -11.46 6.24
C SER A 109 -3.60 -10.60 6.02
N GLY A 110 -3.54 -9.31 6.36
CA GLY A 110 -4.67 -8.39 6.13
C GLY A 110 -4.96 -8.18 4.65
N LEU A 111 -3.92 -8.03 3.81
CA LEU A 111 -4.06 -7.94 2.37
C LEU A 111 -4.58 -9.25 1.75
N ALA A 112 -4.12 -10.40 2.24
CA ALA A 112 -4.61 -11.70 1.79
C ALA A 112 -6.12 -11.86 2.04
N LEU A 113 -6.64 -11.36 3.17
CA LEU A 113 -8.08 -11.32 3.46
C LEU A 113 -8.87 -10.41 2.52
N LEU A 114 -8.21 -9.40 1.93
CA LEU A 114 -8.75 -8.53 0.88
C LEU A 114 -8.52 -9.10 -0.53
N GLY A 115 -8.08 -10.36 -0.66
CA GLY A 115 -7.80 -11.01 -1.94
C GLY A 115 -6.54 -10.51 -2.66
N THR A 116 -5.67 -9.77 -1.96
CA THR A 116 -4.44 -9.22 -2.51
C THR A 116 -3.23 -9.97 -1.93
N PRO A 117 -2.56 -10.85 -2.70
CA PRO A 117 -1.33 -11.48 -2.22
C PRO A 117 -0.22 -10.46 -2.06
N TRP A 118 0.75 -10.74 -1.17
CA TRP A 118 1.92 -9.88 -0.97
C TRP A 118 2.85 -9.91 -2.19
N PRO A 119 3.04 -8.81 -2.92
CA PRO A 119 3.80 -8.82 -4.18
C PRO A 119 5.27 -8.44 -4.01
N PHE A 120 5.71 -8.05 -2.81
CA PHE A 120 7.02 -7.46 -2.59
C PHE A 120 8.03 -8.50 -2.11
N ASN A 121 9.26 -8.42 -2.64
CA ASN A 121 10.39 -9.20 -2.15
C ASN A 121 11.36 -8.28 -1.41
N CYS A 122 11.29 -8.25 -0.08
CA CYS A 122 12.07 -7.33 0.73
C CYS A 122 13.60 -7.55 0.62
N ASN A 123 14.06 -8.75 0.23
CA ASN A 123 15.49 -9.03 0.07
C ASN A 123 16.14 -8.24 -1.08
N ARG A 124 15.33 -7.69 -2.00
CA ARG A 124 15.81 -6.82 -3.08
C ARG A 124 16.11 -5.38 -2.62
N LEU A 125 15.72 -5.03 -1.40
CA LEU A 125 15.96 -3.71 -0.83
C LEU A 125 17.24 -3.68 0.00
N PRO A 126 17.95 -2.54 0.03
CA PRO A 126 19.17 -2.36 0.80
C PRO A 126 18.90 -2.27 2.31
N GLU A 127 19.89 -2.66 3.11
CA GLU A 127 19.92 -2.37 4.55
C GLU A 127 20.18 -0.88 4.81
N ALA A 128 19.76 -0.40 5.98
CA ALA A 128 20.10 0.95 6.42
C ALA A 128 21.59 1.02 6.80
N ALA A 129 22.42 1.36 5.81
CA ALA A 129 23.85 1.55 5.98
C ALA A 129 24.24 2.96 5.54
N GLY A 130 24.50 3.86 6.50
CA GLY A 130 24.80 5.27 6.21
C GLY A 130 23.56 6.10 5.84
N LEU A 131 23.78 7.38 5.50
CA LEU A 131 22.72 8.37 5.27
C LEU A 131 22.06 8.30 3.88
N GLU A 132 22.71 7.68 2.89
CA GLU A 132 22.32 7.74 1.47
C GLU A 132 22.10 6.35 0.84
N ALA A 133 21.95 5.28 1.63
CA ALA A 133 21.68 3.95 1.08
C ALA A 133 20.19 3.72 0.77
N CYS A 134 19.32 4.21 1.65
CA CYS A 134 17.88 4.02 1.57
C CYS A 134 17.14 5.01 2.46
N ALA A 135 15.84 5.17 2.20
CA ALA A 135 14.96 6.06 2.95
C ALA A 135 14.07 5.33 3.94
N GLN A 136 13.67 6.03 5.00
CA GLN A 136 12.57 5.66 5.91
C GLN A 136 11.39 6.63 5.70
N PRO A 137 10.44 6.30 4.80
CA PRO A 137 9.34 7.18 4.40
C PRO A 137 8.35 7.53 5.52
#